data_AF-A0A7W3QMY2-F1
#
_entry.id   AF-A0A7W3QMY2-F1
#
_cell.length_a   1.000
_cell.length_b   1.000
_cell.length_c   1.000
_cell.angle_alpha   90.00
_cell.angle_beta   90.00
_cell.angle_gamma   90.00
#
_symmetry.space_group_name_H-M   'P 1'
#
loop_
_entity.id
_entity.type
_entity.pdbx_description
1 polymer ?
#
loop_
_entity_poly.entity_id
_entity_poly.type
_entity_poly.pdbx_seq_one_letter_code
_entity_poly.pdbx_strand_id
1 'polypeptide(L)'
;MSKGAVYFHFSSKEDLALAVINEQRFLWPDLVNELRGLHPRAMNLLLALTSQVADVFLDNVLVRASLRLAFETCDKMSPWVPSLLVDWADIIDRLLSEAQEAGDVLPEVDTRYAAEFIVGSFAGCQRISEIETGRADLRWRVAMMWHHLLPTMVTEECLADMEPVLRNMGQRAYTA
;
A
#
# COMPACT_ATOMS: atom_id res chain seq x y z
N MET A 1 -2.08 28.49 -13.63
CA MET A 1 -1.28 28.74 -12.41
C MET A 1 0.04 29.38 -12.82
N SER A 2 0.34 30.61 -12.39
CA SER A 2 1.62 31.26 -12.72
C SER A 2 2.71 30.74 -11.77
N LYS A 3 3.96 30.62 -12.24
CA LYS A 3 5.11 30.16 -11.44
C LYS A 3 5.24 30.92 -10.10
N GLY A 4 4.78 32.18 -10.03
CA GLY A 4 4.88 33.04 -8.84
C GLY A 4 3.96 32.67 -7.66
N ALA A 5 2.86 31.96 -7.88
CA ALA A 5 1.93 31.62 -6.79
C ALA A 5 2.43 30.46 -5.91
N VAL A 6 3.27 29.57 -6.45
CA VAL A 6 3.82 28.41 -5.71
C VAL A 6 5.00 28.81 -4.82
N TYR A 7 5.85 29.73 -5.28
CA TYR A 7 6.99 30.26 -4.50
C TYR A 7 6.57 31.17 -3.32
N PHE A 8 5.31 31.62 -3.29
CA PHE A 8 4.80 32.42 -2.16
C PHE A 8 4.42 31.56 -0.94
N HIS A 9 4.15 30.26 -1.14
CA HIS A 9 3.75 29.33 -0.07
C HIS A 9 4.88 28.40 0.39
N PHE A 10 5.90 28.19 -0.43
CA PHE A 10 6.99 27.24 -0.15
C PHE A 10 8.36 27.87 -0.38
N SER A 11 9.22 27.81 0.63
CA SER A 11 10.55 28.44 0.62
C SER A 11 11.54 27.71 -0.28
N SER A 12 11.24 26.47 -0.66
CA SER A 12 12.08 25.60 -1.48
C SER A 12 11.24 24.57 -2.27
N LYS A 13 11.86 23.87 -3.22
CA LYS A 13 11.19 22.75 -3.93
C LYS A 13 10.97 21.57 -2.99
N GLU A 14 11.86 21.43 -2.00
CA GLU A 14 11.81 20.45 -0.93
C GLU A 14 10.59 20.72 -0.02
N ASP A 15 10.32 21.97 0.35
CA ASP A 15 9.15 22.36 1.16
C ASP A 15 7.84 22.05 0.44
N LEU A 16 7.78 22.28 -0.88
CA LEU A 16 6.62 21.92 -1.71
C LEU A 16 6.44 20.40 -1.75
N ALA A 17 7.50 19.64 -1.99
CA ALA A 17 7.44 18.17 -2.01
C ALA A 17 6.97 17.61 -0.66
N LEU A 18 7.41 18.23 0.44
CA LEU A 18 7.00 17.86 1.79
C LEU A 18 5.55 18.17 2.09
N ALA A 19 5.04 19.31 1.64
CA ALA A 19 3.64 19.65 1.80
C ALA A 19 2.74 18.65 1.07
N VAL A 20 3.10 18.29 -0.18
CA VAL A 20 2.38 17.29 -0.97
C VAL A 20 2.39 15.92 -0.29
N ILE A 21 3.53 15.48 0.25
CA ILE A 21 3.62 14.21 1.00
C ILE A 21 2.78 14.26 2.28
N ASN A 22 2.83 15.36 3.04
CA ASN A 22 2.09 15.50 4.29
C ASN A 22 0.58 15.52 4.07
N GLU A 23 0.09 16.08 2.94
CA GLU A 23 -1.33 16.02 2.58
C GLU A 23 -1.84 14.58 2.40
N GLN A 24 -0.96 13.63 2.08
CA GLN A 24 -1.32 12.22 1.89
C GLN A 24 -1.13 11.35 3.15
N ARG A 25 -0.67 11.92 4.28
CA ARG A 25 -0.34 11.15 5.49
C ARG A 25 -1.53 10.33 6.02
N PHE A 26 -2.73 10.88 5.96
CA PHE A 26 -3.92 10.26 6.54
C PHE A 26 -4.68 9.34 5.57
N LEU A 27 -4.29 9.31 4.30
CA LEU A 27 -4.96 8.51 3.27
C LEU A 27 -5.10 7.03 3.67
N TRP A 28 -4.02 6.46 4.20
CA TRP A 28 -3.98 5.05 4.60
C TRP A 28 -4.75 4.77 5.90
N PRO A 29 -4.55 5.52 7.00
CA PRO A 29 -5.40 5.41 8.19
C PRO A 29 -6.91 5.57 7.90
N ASP A 30 -7.28 6.54 7.07
CA ASP A 30 -8.68 6.82 6.75
C ASP A 30 -9.31 5.63 5.99
N LEU A 31 -8.60 5.09 5.01
CA LEU A 31 -9.04 3.91 4.27
C LEU A 31 -9.18 2.67 5.17
N VAL A 32 -8.27 2.48 6.14
CA VAL A 32 -8.41 1.41 7.15
C VAL A 32 -9.69 1.59 7.96
N ASN A 33 -9.98 2.81 8.41
CA ASN A 33 -11.18 3.10 9.20
C ASN A 33 -12.47 2.84 8.40
N GLU A 34 -12.50 3.25 7.12
CA GLU A 34 -13.62 3.00 6.22
C GLU A 34 -13.87 1.50 6.00
N LEU A 35 -12.80 0.74 5.77
CA LEU A 35 -12.89 -0.69 5.46
C LEU A 35 -13.13 -1.57 6.69
N ARG A 36 -12.74 -1.12 7.89
CA ARG A 36 -12.83 -1.94 9.13
C ARG A 36 -14.26 -2.37 9.45
N GLY A 37 -15.27 -1.53 9.14
CA GLY A 37 -16.68 -1.90 9.31
C GLY A 37 -17.18 -2.99 8.34
N LEU A 38 -16.53 -3.13 7.18
CA LEU A 38 -16.88 -4.11 6.14
C LEU A 38 -16.09 -5.42 6.29
N HIS A 39 -14.90 -5.34 6.88
CA HIS A 39 -13.97 -6.46 7.03
C HIS A 39 -13.55 -6.62 8.50
N PRO A 40 -14.34 -7.35 9.32
CA PRO A 40 -14.06 -7.50 10.74
C PRO A 40 -12.85 -8.40 11.05
N ARG A 41 -12.44 -9.27 10.12
CA ARG A 41 -11.20 -10.05 10.23
C ARG A 41 -10.03 -9.25 9.67
N ALA A 42 -8.97 -9.12 10.44
CA ALA A 42 -7.82 -8.27 10.10
C ALA A 42 -7.12 -8.70 8.80
N MET A 43 -7.03 -10.00 8.51
CA MET A 43 -6.49 -10.47 7.23
C MET A 43 -7.35 -10.02 6.04
N ASN A 44 -8.68 -10.19 6.12
CA ASN A 44 -9.58 -9.72 5.06
C ASN A 44 -9.50 -8.20 4.86
N LEU A 45 -9.38 -7.45 5.96
CA LEU A 45 -9.15 -6.02 5.93
C LEU A 45 -7.84 -5.67 5.22
N LEU A 46 -6.76 -6.44 5.46
CA LEU A 46 -5.47 -6.23 4.82
C LEU A 46 -5.49 -6.48 3.29
N LEU A 47 -6.17 -7.52 2.78
CA LEU A 47 -6.31 -7.67 1.32
C LEU A 47 -7.18 -6.57 0.72
N ALA A 48 -8.30 -6.23 1.36
CA ALA A 48 -9.18 -5.17 0.89
C ALA A 48 -8.43 -3.84 0.83
N LEU A 49 -7.65 -3.54 1.87
CA LEU A 49 -6.80 -2.37 1.97
C LEU A 49 -5.79 -2.33 0.82
N THR A 50 -5.00 -3.39 0.61
CA THR A 50 -4.02 -3.43 -0.48
C THR A 50 -4.65 -3.37 -1.87
N SER A 51 -5.85 -3.94 -2.05
CA SER A 51 -6.63 -3.80 -3.29
C SER A 51 -7.05 -2.35 -3.52
N GLN A 52 -7.62 -1.69 -2.51
CA GLN A 52 -8.03 -0.29 -2.60
C GLN A 52 -6.83 0.64 -2.81
N VAL A 53 -5.70 0.39 -2.16
CA VAL A 53 -4.47 1.13 -2.41
C VAL A 53 -4.04 0.99 -3.87
N ALA A 54 -4.10 -0.21 -4.45
CA ALA A 54 -3.82 -0.40 -5.88
C ALA A 54 -4.76 0.44 -6.76
N ASP A 55 -6.03 0.55 -6.42
CA ASP A 55 -7.01 1.36 -7.13
C ASP A 55 -6.74 2.86 -7.02
N VAL A 56 -6.40 3.33 -5.82
CA VAL A 56 -5.98 4.71 -5.60
C VAL A 56 -4.75 5.05 -6.45
N PHE A 57 -3.81 4.12 -6.63
CA PHE A 57 -2.67 4.32 -7.54
C PHE A 57 -3.07 4.44 -9.01
N LEU A 58 -4.13 3.76 -9.45
CA LEU A 58 -4.65 3.87 -10.81
C LEU A 58 -5.33 5.24 -11.03
N ASP A 59 -6.11 5.70 -10.06
CA ASP A 59 -7.02 6.82 -10.27
C ASP A 59 -6.44 8.18 -9.82
N ASN A 60 -5.55 8.20 -8.82
CA ASN A 60 -5.11 9.43 -8.18
C ASN A 60 -3.69 9.88 -8.57
N VAL A 61 -3.61 10.92 -9.41
CA VAL A 61 -2.34 11.55 -9.84
C VAL A 61 -1.53 12.08 -8.66
N LEU A 62 -2.17 12.65 -7.63
CA LEU A 62 -1.48 13.24 -6.48
C LEU A 62 -0.83 12.18 -5.61
N VAL A 63 -1.48 11.04 -5.40
CA VAL A 63 -0.90 9.90 -4.66
C VAL A 63 0.32 9.36 -5.40
N ARG A 64 0.23 9.22 -6.72
CA ARG A 64 1.39 8.82 -7.56
C ARG A 64 2.55 9.81 -7.45
N ALA A 65 2.26 11.11 -7.55
CA ALA A 65 3.27 12.14 -7.44
C ALA A 65 3.93 12.14 -6.06
N SER A 66 3.14 11.99 -5.00
CA SER A 66 3.61 11.97 -3.61
C SER A 66 4.54 10.78 -3.34
N LEU A 67 4.15 9.57 -3.79
CA LEU A 67 5.00 8.39 -3.62
C LEU A 67 6.28 8.50 -4.44
N ARG A 68 6.20 8.97 -5.68
CA ARG A 68 7.37 9.20 -6.53
C ARG A 68 8.32 10.21 -5.90
N LEU A 69 7.80 11.31 -5.35
CA LEU A 69 8.58 12.31 -4.63
C LEU A 69 9.24 11.71 -3.38
N ALA A 70 8.52 10.87 -2.62
CA ALA A 70 9.07 10.19 -1.46
C ALA A 70 10.25 9.27 -1.83
N PHE A 71 10.15 8.52 -2.94
CA PHE A 71 11.25 7.68 -3.44
C PHE A 71 12.43 8.50 -4.01
N GLU A 72 12.16 9.50 -4.85
CA GLU A 72 13.21 10.26 -5.54
C GLU A 72 13.94 11.26 -4.63
N THR A 73 13.31 11.63 -3.51
CA THR A 73 13.82 12.65 -2.58
C THR A 73 14.19 12.08 -1.21
N CYS A 74 14.03 10.77 -1.00
CA CYS A 74 14.44 10.03 0.21
C CYS A 74 15.83 10.47 0.73
N ASP A 75 16.83 10.50 -0.14
CA ASP A 75 18.21 10.81 0.24
C ASP A 75 18.49 12.32 0.43
N LYS A 76 17.55 13.17 -0.01
CA LYS A 76 17.70 14.64 -0.03
C LYS A 76 16.78 15.34 0.97
N MET A 77 15.81 14.61 1.50
CA MET A 77 14.85 15.09 2.49
C MET A 77 15.44 15.00 3.90
N SER A 78 15.07 15.97 4.73
CA SER A 78 15.49 16.04 6.13
C SER A 78 15.15 14.73 6.88
N PRO A 79 15.95 14.28 7.88
CA PRO A 79 15.66 13.07 8.66
C PRO A 79 14.34 13.10 9.45
N TRP A 80 13.66 14.25 9.47
CA TRP A 80 12.38 14.48 10.14
C TRP A 80 11.16 14.24 9.24
N VAL A 81 11.37 13.78 8.01
CA VAL A 81 10.31 13.54 7.04
C VAL A 81 9.68 12.17 7.31
N PRO A 82 8.36 12.09 7.52
CA PRO A 82 7.68 10.81 7.69
C PRO A 82 7.96 9.95 6.47
N SER A 83 8.54 8.78 6.70
CA SER A 83 8.67 7.80 5.63
C SER A 83 7.29 7.21 5.40
N LEU A 84 6.64 7.57 4.29
CA LEU A 84 5.36 7.00 3.87
C LEU A 84 5.39 5.46 3.86
N LEU A 85 6.58 4.87 3.61
CA LEU A 85 6.77 3.42 3.64
C LEU A 85 6.80 2.87 5.08
N VAL A 86 7.38 3.61 6.03
CA VAL A 86 7.37 3.24 7.45
C VAL A 86 5.95 3.35 8.00
N ASP A 87 5.26 4.46 7.73
CA ASP A 87 3.87 4.64 8.16
C ASP A 87 2.96 3.53 7.60
N TRP A 88 3.24 3.09 6.36
CA TRP A 88 2.51 1.99 5.74
C TRP A 88 2.86 0.62 6.34
N ALA A 89 4.14 0.37 6.61
CA ALA A 89 4.56 -0.84 7.29
C ALA A 89 3.97 -0.93 8.71
N ASP A 90 3.90 0.18 9.45
CA ASP A 90 3.29 0.24 10.79
C ASP A 90 1.79 -0.13 10.75
N ILE A 91 1.07 0.28 9.70
CA ILE A 91 -0.34 -0.09 9.52
C ILE A 91 -0.48 -1.59 9.26
N ILE A 92 0.34 -2.14 8.36
CA ILE A 92 0.29 -3.55 8.00
C ILE A 92 0.71 -4.43 9.19
N ASP A 93 1.76 -4.04 9.91
CA ASP A 93 2.25 -4.74 11.11
C ASP A 93 1.17 -4.84 12.18
N ARG A 94 0.43 -3.76 12.44
CA ARG A 94 -0.73 -3.80 13.36
C ARG A 94 -1.82 -4.76 12.90
N LEU A 95 -2.14 -4.79 11.61
CA LEU A 95 -3.15 -5.71 11.07
C LEU A 95 -2.69 -7.17 11.13
N LEU A 96 -1.40 -7.44 10.86
CA LEU A 96 -0.82 -8.77 10.98
C LEU A 96 -0.77 -9.23 12.44
N SER A 97 -0.46 -8.33 13.36
CA SER A 97 -0.49 -8.60 14.81
C SER A 97 -1.91 -8.95 15.28
N GLU A 98 -2.90 -8.15 14.88
CA GLU A 98 -4.32 -8.42 15.16
C GLU A 98 -4.78 -9.77 14.59
N ALA A 99 -4.34 -10.10 13.37
CA ALA A 99 -4.61 -11.38 12.74
C ALA A 99 -3.90 -12.56 13.44
N GLN A 100 -2.68 -12.36 13.95
CA GLN A 100 -1.94 -13.37 14.69
C GLN A 100 -2.60 -13.66 16.03
N GLU A 101 -3.07 -12.63 16.74
CA GLU A 101 -3.86 -12.78 17.98
C GLU A 101 -5.18 -13.54 17.73
N ALA A 102 -5.78 -13.37 16.55
CA ALA A 102 -6.98 -14.08 16.13
C ALA A 102 -6.74 -15.52 15.64
N GLY A 103 -5.48 -15.95 15.49
CA GLY A 103 -5.12 -17.28 14.98
C GLY A 103 -5.14 -17.41 13.44
N ASP A 104 -5.27 -16.30 12.72
CA ASP A 104 -5.25 -16.27 11.25
C ASP A 104 -3.81 -16.34 10.72
N VAL A 105 -2.88 -15.62 11.36
CA VAL A 105 -1.44 -15.61 11.04
C VAL A 105 -0.69 -16.59 11.92
N LEU A 106 0.26 -17.31 11.34
CA LEU A 106 1.10 -18.29 12.03
C LEU A 106 1.94 -17.62 13.15
N PRO A 107 2.07 -18.24 14.34
CA PRO A 107 2.75 -17.63 15.48
C PRO A 107 4.27 -17.41 15.27
N GLU A 108 4.89 -18.14 14.35
CA GLU A 108 6.30 -17.99 13.99
C GLU A 108 6.59 -16.83 13.03
N VAL A 109 5.55 -16.18 12.49
CA VAL A 109 5.71 -15.03 11.60
C VAL A 109 6.07 -13.80 12.42
N ASP A 110 7.22 -13.22 12.11
CA ASP A 110 7.56 -11.86 12.54
C ASP A 110 6.71 -10.87 11.74
N THR A 111 5.71 -10.29 12.40
CA THR A 111 4.72 -9.39 11.77
C THR A 111 5.38 -8.14 11.22
N ARG A 112 6.44 -7.64 11.87
CA ARG A 112 7.14 -6.45 11.44
C ARG A 112 7.92 -6.70 10.16
N TYR A 113 8.69 -7.79 10.13
CA TYR A 113 9.43 -8.19 8.94
C TYR A 113 8.48 -8.48 7.77
N ALA A 114 7.38 -9.19 8.04
CA ALA A 114 6.37 -9.47 7.03
C ALA A 114 5.72 -8.19 6.49
N ALA A 115 5.43 -7.21 7.34
CA ALA A 115 4.87 -5.92 6.92
C ALA A 115 5.82 -5.18 5.97
N GLU A 116 7.10 -5.04 6.34
CA GLU A 116 8.11 -4.40 5.49
C GLU A 116 8.27 -5.14 4.14
N PHE A 117 8.23 -6.47 4.16
CA PHE A 117 8.29 -7.29 2.96
C PHE A 117 7.08 -7.07 2.05
N ILE A 118 5.87 -6.99 2.60
CA ILE A 118 4.63 -6.70 1.86
C ILE A 118 4.71 -5.31 1.21
N VAL A 119 5.15 -4.29 1.96
CA VAL A 119 5.31 -2.93 1.42
C VAL A 119 6.29 -2.92 0.24
N GLY A 120 7.46 -3.55 0.39
CA GLY A 120 8.46 -3.66 -0.67
C GLY A 120 7.95 -4.43 -1.90
N SER A 121 7.25 -5.54 -1.68
CA SER A 121 6.66 -6.35 -2.74
C SER A 121 5.57 -5.60 -3.50
N PHE A 122 4.70 -4.88 -2.79
CA PHE A 122 3.67 -4.04 -3.39
C PHE A 122 4.28 -2.92 -4.23
N ALA A 123 5.29 -2.22 -3.70
CA ALA A 123 6.01 -1.19 -4.44
C ALA A 123 6.67 -1.75 -5.72
N GLY A 124 7.25 -2.95 -5.65
CA GLY A 124 7.77 -3.67 -6.81
C GLY A 124 6.68 -3.97 -7.85
N CYS A 125 5.53 -4.46 -7.42
CA CYS A 125 4.37 -4.70 -8.30
C CYS A 125 3.92 -3.41 -9.01
N GLN A 126 3.77 -2.32 -8.25
CA GLN A 126 3.40 -0.99 -8.76
C GLN A 126 4.40 -0.52 -9.81
N ARG A 127 5.70 -0.62 -9.51
CA ARG A 127 6.76 -0.16 -10.39
C ARG A 127 6.83 -0.94 -11.70
N ILE A 128 6.77 -2.28 -11.63
CA ILE A 128 6.81 -3.11 -12.84
C ILE A 128 5.55 -2.88 -13.68
N SER A 129 4.38 -2.81 -13.05
CA SER A 129 3.12 -2.53 -13.75
C SER A 129 3.14 -1.20 -14.50
N GLU A 130 3.69 -0.16 -13.87
CA GLU A 130 3.87 1.14 -14.49
C GLU A 130 4.76 1.10 -15.74
N ILE A 131 5.88 0.36 -15.69
CA ILE A 131 6.82 0.25 -16.80
C ILE A 131 6.23 -0.56 -17.95
N GLU A 132 5.68 -1.73 -17.65
CA GLU A 132 5.33 -2.73 -18.66
C GLU A 132 3.97 -2.50 -19.31
N THR A 133 2.99 -2.00 -18.54
CA THR A 133 1.59 -1.93 -18.99
C THR A 133 0.94 -0.57 -18.77
N GLY A 134 1.70 0.44 -18.34
CA GLY A 134 1.13 1.72 -17.96
C GLY A 134 0.15 1.60 -16.78
N ARG A 135 0.32 0.57 -15.93
CA ARG A 135 -0.48 0.22 -14.75
C ARG A 135 -1.73 -0.65 -15.01
N ALA A 136 -2.00 -1.05 -16.25
CA ALA A 136 -3.19 -1.83 -16.59
C ALA A 136 -3.26 -3.21 -15.88
N ASP A 137 -2.12 -3.79 -15.52
CA ASP A 137 -2.04 -5.10 -14.86
C ASP A 137 -1.79 -5.04 -13.33
N LEU A 138 -1.88 -3.85 -12.70
CA LEU A 138 -1.50 -3.67 -11.30
C LEU A 138 -2.30 -4.55 -10.35
N ARG A 139 -3.64 -4.56 -10.48
CA ARG A 139 -4.53 -5.40 -9.66
C ARG A 139 -4.14 -6.87 -9.72
N TRP A 140 -3.87 -7.36 -10.93
CA TRP A 140 -3.45 -8.74 -11.15
C TRP A 140 -2.11 -9.04 -10.45
N ARG A 141 -1.13 -8.14 -10.56
CA ARG A 141 0.17 -8.31 -9.88
C ARG A 141 0.05 -8.34 -8.37
N VAL A 142 -0.78 -7.47 -7.79
CA VAL A 142 -1.05 -7.45 -6.34
C VAL A 142 -1.74 -8.75 -5.90
N ALA A 143 -2.66 -9.28 -6.70
CA ALA A 143 -3.27 -10.58 -6.42
C ALA A 143 -2.25 -11.73 -6.47
N MET A 144 -1.32 -11.72 -7.44
CA MET A 144 -0.25 -12.73 -7.53
C MET A 144 0.76 -12.61 -6.39
N MET A 145 1.10 -11.40 -5.97
CA MET A 145 1.89 -11.17 -4.76
C MET A 145 1.24 -11.88 -3.56
N TRP A 146 -0.03 -11.64 -3.30
CA TRP A 146 -0.72 -12.30 -2.19
C TRP A 146 -0.85 -13.81 -2.36
N HIS A 147 -1.09 -14.30 -3.59
CA HIS A 147 -1.13 -15.74 -3.87
C HIS A 147 0.17 -16.45 -3.48
N HIS A 148 1.32 -15.77 -3.59
CA HIS A 148 2.61 -16.30 -3.18
C HIS A 148 2.92 -16.09 -1.69
N LEU A 149 2.43 -15.03 -1.06
CA LEU A 149 2.76 -14.71 0.34
C LEU A 149 1.85 -15.38 1.37
N LEU A 150 0.56 -15.52 1.10
CA LEU A 150 -0.36 -16.09 2.08
C LEU A 150 0.04 -17.50 2.54
N PRO A 151 0.43 -18.45 1.66
CA PRO A 151 0.78 -19.80 2.10
C PRO A 151 1.96 -19.88 3.07
N THR A 152 2.78 -18.82 3.16
CA THR A 152 3.93 -18.77 4.07
C THR A 152 3.64 -18.05 5.38
N MET A 153 2.43 -17.49 5.54
CA MET A 153 2.11 -16.57 6.64
C MET A 153 0.85 -16.93 7.42
N VAL A 154 -0.15 -17.55 6.78
CA VAL A 154 -1.45 -17.80 7.41
C VAL A 154 -1.68 -19.29 7.64
N THR A 155 -2.63 -19.61 8.53
CA THR A 155 -3.10 -20.99 8.73
C THR A 155 -3.81 -21.52 7.48
N GLU A 156 -3.90 -22.85 7.33
CA GLU A 156 -4.62 -23.47 6.20
C GLU A 156 -6.09 -23.05 6.15
N GLU A 157 -6.74 -22.90 7.31
CA GLU A 157 -8.12 -22.43 7.44
C GLU A 157 -8.26 -21.00 6.91
N CYS A 158 -7.39 -20.08 7.36
CA CYS A 158 -7.40 -18.71 6.88
C CYS A 158 -7.09 -18.63 5.37
N LEU A 159 -6.15 -19.45 4.87
CA LEU A 159 -5.82 -19.49 3.45
C LEU A 159 -7.03 -19.89 2.59
N ALA A 160 -7.77 -20.92 3.01
CA ALA A 160 -8.97 -21.39 2.31
C ALA A 160 -10.05 -20.31 2.25
N ASP A 161 -10.24 -19.55 3.33
CA ASP A 161 -11.20 -18.43 3.40
C ASP A 161 -10.84 -17.27 2.46
N MET A 162 -9.54 -17.04 2.22
CA MET A 162 -9.03 -15.92 1.42
C MET A 162 -8.99 -16.23 -0.07
N GLU A 163 -9.02 -17.49 -0.48
CA GLU A 163 -8.86 -17.88 -1.88
C GLU A 163 -9.94 -17.31 -2.83
N PRO A 164 -11.22 -17.24 -2.45
CA PRO A 164 -12.24 -16.53 -3.24
C PRO A 164 -11.93 -15.03 -3.42
N VAL A 165 -11.38 -14.38 -2.39
CA VAL A 165 -11.02 -12.96 -2.42
C VAL A 165 -9.85 -12.74 -3.40
N LEU A 166 -8.81 -13.58 -3.32
CA LEU A 166 -7.67 -13.53 -4.24
C LEU A 166 -8.08 -13.72 -5.70
N ARG A 167 -9.00 -14.65 -5.98
CA ARG A 167 -9.54 -14.85 -7.32
C ARG A 167 -10.22 -13.60 -7.87
N ASN A 168 -10.98 -12.88 -7.03
CA ASN A 168 -11.65 -11.64 -7.44
C ASN A 168 -10.65 -10.48 -7.65
N MET A 169 -9.64 -10.35 -6.78
CA MET A 169 -8.57 -9.36 -6.95
C MET A 169 -7.77 -9.57 -8.24
N GLY A 170 -7.56 -10.83 -8.62
CA GLY A 170 -6.74 -11.24 -9.76
C GLY A 170 -7.44 -11.26 -11.12
N GLN A 171 -8.70 -10.86 -11.21
CA GLN A 171 -9.36 -10.80 -12.52
C GLN A 171 -8.68 -9.74 -13.39
N ARG A 172 -8.06 -10.18 -14.50
CA ARG A 172 -7.50 -9.26 -15.49
C ARG A 172 -8.64 -8.38 -16.01
N ALA A 173 -8.48 -7.07 -15.94
CA ALA A 173 -9.25 -6.16 -16.77
C ALA A 173 -8.87 -6.45 -18.23
N TYR A 174 -9.63 -7.32 -18.89
CA TYR A 174 -9.48 -7.56 -20.31
C TYR A 174 -10.17 -6.40 -21.03
N THR A 175 -9.38 -5.47 -21.54
CA THR A 175 -9.84 -4.58 -22.61
C THR A 175 -8.82 -4.61 -23.73
N ALA A 176 -9.34 -5.03 -24.88
CA ALA A 176 -8.70 -5.06 -26.19
C ALA A 176 -8.33 -3.66 -26.70
#